data_AF-A0A7C4KNZ5-F1
#
_entry.id   AF-A0A7C4KNZ5-F1
#
_cell.length_a   1.000
_cell.length_b   1.000
_cell.length_c   1.000
_cell.angle_alpha   90.00
_cell.angle_beta   90.00
_cell.angle_gamma   90.00
#
_symmetry.space_group_name_H-M   'P 1'
#
loop_
_entity.id
_entity.type
_entity.pdbx_description
1 polymer ?
#
loop_
_entity_poly.entity_id
_entity_poly.type
_entity_poly.pdbx_seq_one_letter_code
_entity_poly.pdbx_strand_id
1 'polypeptide(L)'
;MKCPACGKSLWFRLPECPHCHAALGDGSHPARPWTVGLPCWIFFALGLLNLLLVVVRDWAPGNAEMRESLRVSAPWVFYVRYAMPLLMMVLALFMLNGRNWARWVFVVWFGNSLFWQVLKAPRDFWPQAVLFVVCAVLLFLPRSNRFFEGTALKVSASPGGPEEDAKETNSPSQSTPAS
;
A
#
# COMPACT_ATOMS: atom_id res chain seq x y z
N MET A 1 7.04 3.73 10.56
CA MET A 1 8.47 4.06 10.82
C MET A 1 8.54 4.71 12.19
N LYS A 2 9.60 4.57 12.98
CA LYS A 2 9.72 5.32 14.26
C LYS A 2 10.55 6.57 14.04
N CYS A 3 10.17 7.70 14.64
CA CYS A 3 11.01 8.88 14.67
C CYS A 3 12.30 8.55 15.46
N PRO A 4 13.51 8.84 14.95
CA PRO A 4 14.74 8.56 15.68
C PRO A 4 14.85 9.42 16.96
N ALA A 5 14.25 10.62 16.97
CA ALA A 5 14.30 11.52 18.13
C ALA A 5 13.32 11.12 19.24
N CYS A 6 12.07 10.76 18.92
CA CYS A 6 11.05 10.49 19.94
C CYS A 6 10.53 9.04 20.00
N GLY A 7 11.00 8.15 19.11
CA GLY A 7 10.57 6.75 19.06
C GLY A 7 9.12 6.49 18.62
N LYS A 8 8.29 7.53 18.45
CA LYS A 8 6.87 7.39 18.07
C LYS A 8 6.70 6.90 16.63
N SER A 9 5.68 6.08 16.41
CA SER A 9 5.32 5.55 15.09
C SER A 9 4.75 6.63 14.18
N LEU A 10 5.47 6.95 13.11
CA LEU A 10 5.05 7.77 12.00
C LEU A 10 4.42 6.89 10.91
N TRP A 11 3.18 7.20 10.59
CA TRP A 11 2.40 6.58 9.51
C TRP A 11 2.67 7.23 8.15
N PHE A 12 3.06 8.51 8.15
CA PHE A 12 3.37 9.29 6.95
C PHE A 12 4.82 9.81 6.99
N ARG A 13 5.44 9.98 5.81
CA ARG A 13 6.71 10.69 5.69
C ARG A 13 6.43 12.18 5.69
N LEU A 14 6.54 12.81 6.86
CA LEU A 14 6.54 14.26 6.99
C LEU A 14 7.99 14.77 7.02
N PRO A 15 8.25 16.00 6.55
CA PRO A 15 9.58 16.63 6.68
C PRO A 15 9.98 16.79 8.15
N GLU A 16 9.00 16.99 9.02
CA GLU A 16 9.16 17.17 10.45
C GLU A 16 8.29 16.17 11.21
N CYS A 17 8.77 15.73 12.38
CA CYS A 17 7.96 14.88 13.24
C CYS A 17 6.84 15.70 13.91
N PRO A 18 5.55 15.36 13.78
CA PRO A 18 4.44 16.10 14.40
C PRO A 18 4.43 16.01 15.93
N HIS A 19 5.27 15.18 16.54
CA HIS A 19 5.34 15.03 18.00
C HIS A 19 6.50 15.76 18.65
N CYS A 20 7.65 15.87 17.97
CA CYS A 20 8.86 16.46 18.55
C CYS A 20 9.50 17.53 17.67
N HIS A 21 8.90 17.84 16.51
CA HIS A 21 9.38 18.80 15.51
C HIS A 21 10.82 18.58 15.03
N ALA A 22 11.43 17.44 15.38
CA ALA A 22 12.74 17.07 14.86
C ALA A 22 12.65 16.90 13.35
N ALA A 23 13.55 17.56 12.63
CA ALA A 23 13.75 17.35 11.20
C ALA A 23 14.10 15.88 10.97
N LEU A 24 13.31 15.17 10.18
CA LEU A 24 13.45 13.72 9.95
C LEU A 24 14.57 13.36 8.96
N GLY A 25 15.55 14.24 8.78
CA GLY A 25 16.62 14.13 7.80
C GLY A 25 16.41 15.05 6.60
N ASP A 26 17.33 16.01 6.51
CA ASP A 26 17.86 16.74 5.38
C ASP A 26 17.94 15.99 4.02
N GLY A 27 16.81 15.65 3.40
CA GLY A 27 16.75 15.37 1.95
C GLY A 27 17.51 14.14 1.43
N SER A 28 18.15 13.34 2.29
CA SER A 28 18.87 12.12 1.89
C SER A 28 17.95 10.93 1.65
N HIS A 29 16.66 11.05 1.97
CA HIS A 29 15.67 10.09 1.49
C HIS A 29 15.56 10.21 -0.02
N PRO A 30 15.90 9.16 -0.79
CA PRO A 30 15.83 9.22 -2.25
C PRO A 30 14.42 9.67 -2.61
N ALA A 31 14.34 10.83 -3.28
CA ALA A 31 13.10 11.41 -3.75
C ALA A 31 12.27 10.28 -4.37
N ARG A 32 10.99 10.19 -3.97
CA ARG A 32 10.11 9.12 -4.46
C ARG A 32 10.24 9.08 -5.97
N PRO A 33 10.72 7.97 -6.55
CA PRO A 33 10.97 7.92 -7.97
C PRO A 33 9.63 8.18 -8.66
N TRP A 34 9.61 9.15 -9.56
CA TRP A 34 8.42 9.55 -10.30
C TRP A 34 7.77 8.34 -11.01
N THR A 35 8.58 7.33 -11.35
CA THR A 35 8.17 6.03 -11.91
C THR A 35 7.19 5.25 -11.04
N VAL A 36 7.21 5.40 -9.72
CA VAL A 36 6.26 4.76 -8.80
C VAL A 36 5.08 5.68 -8.49
N GLY A 37 5.36 6.98 -8.31
CA GLY A 37 4.32 7.96 -8.00
C GLY A 37 3.27 8.08 -9.10
N LEU A 38 3.71 8.21 -10.35
CA LEU A 38 2.84 8.41 -11.51
C LEU A 38 1.80 7.29 -11.70
N PRO A 39 2.17 5.99 -11.79
CA PRO A 39 1.18 4.93 -11.93
C PRO A 39 0.25 4.85 -10.72
N CYS A 40 0.74 5.04 -9.50
CA CYS A 40 -0.12 5.02 -8.31
C CYS A 40 -1.20 6.11 -8.37
N TRP A 41 -0.84 7.33 -8.77
CA TRP A 41 -1.79 8.42 -8.93
C TRP A 41 -2.80 8.17 -10.05
N ILE A 42 -2.35 7.63 -11.19
CA ILE A 42 -3.24 7.23 -12.28
C ILE A 42 -4.25 6.20 -11.78
N PHE A 43 -3.82 5.15 -11.07
CA PHE A 43 -4.73 4.14 -10.54
C PHE A 43 -5.67 4.67 -9.47
N PHE A 44 -5.20 5.56 -8.60
CA PHE A 44 -6.05 6.21 -7.61
C PHE A 44 -7.14 7.05 -8.29
N ALA A 45 -6.76 7.86 -9.29
CA ALA A 45 -7.69 8.69 -10.06
C ALA A 45 -8.70 7.83 -10.85
N LEU A 46 -8.25 6.76 -11.50
CA LEU A 46 -9.12 5.83 -12.21
C LEU A 46 -10.06 5.06 -11.27
N GLY A 47 -9.59 4.66 -10.09
CA GLY A 47 -10.43 4.03 -9.07
C GLY A 47 -11.50 4.98 -8.56
N LEU A 48 -11.11 6.22 -8.26
CA LEU A 48 -12.04 7.28 -7.85
C LEU A 48 -13.07 7.59 -8.94
N LEU A 49 -12.62 7.75 -10.19
CA LEU A 49 -13.50 8.00 -11.33
C LEU A 49 -14.50 6.85 -11.54
N ASN A 50 -14.04 5.59 -11.52
CA ASN A 50 -14.93 4.43 -11.63
C ASN A 50 -15.94 4.37 -10.48
N LEU A 51 -15.51 4.65 -9.25
CA LEU A 51 -16.42 4.71 -8.10
C LEU A 51 -17.49 5.78 -8.29
N LEU A 52 -17.10 6.98 -8.72
CA LEU A 52 -18.02 8.08 -9.02
C LEU A 52 -19.00 7.70 -10.13
N LEU A 53 -18.53 7.09 -11.22
CA LEU A 53 -19.41 6.63 -12.30
C LEU A 53 -20.41 5.57 -11.82
N VAL A 54 -19.98 4.63 -10.96
CA VAL A 54 -20.87 3.64 -10.36
C VAL A 54 -21.93 4.32 -9.49
N VAL A 55 -21.52 5.26 -8.63
CA VAL A 55 -22.42 6.00 -7.73
C VAL A 55 -23.41 6.84 -8.54
N VAL A 56 -22.93 7.66 -9.47
CA VAL A 56 -23.77 8.52 -10.32
C VAL A 56 -24.78 7.68 -11.10
N ARG A 57 -24.33 6.55 -11.69
CA ARG A 57 -25.23 5.66 -12.43
C ARG A 57 -26.30 5.06 -11.51
N ASP A 58 -25.94 4.58 -10.32
CA ASP A 58 -26.90 3.95 -9.40
C ASP A 58 -27.81 4.96 -8.67
N TRP A 59 -27.47 6.25 -8.70
CA TRP A 59 -28.27 7.34 -8.16
C TRP A 59 -29.15 8.04 -9.22
N ALA A 60 -28.99 7.71 -10.49
CA ALA A 60 -29.87 8.22 -11.54
C ALA A 60 -31.32 7.74 -11.30
N PRO A 61 -32.34 8.62 -11.42
CA PRO A 61 -33.71 8.30 -11.04
C PRO A 61 -34.30 7.11 -11.81
N GLY A 62 -33.89 6.89 -13.06
CA GLY A 62 -34.33 5.75 -13.88
C GLY A 62 -33.76 4.39 -13.45
N ASN A 63 -32.78 4.35 -12.54
CA ASN A 63 -32.09 3.10 -12.16
C ASN A 63 -32.49 2.60 -10.75
N ALA A 64 -33.47 3.22 -10.09
CA ALA A 64 -33.87 2.85 -8.74
C ALA A 64 -34.40 1.40 -8.65
N GLU A 65 -35.25 1.00 -9.61
CA GLU A 65 -35.81 -0.35 -9.68
C GLU A 65 -34.73 -1.40 -9.99
N MET A 66 -33.84 -1.09 -10.95
CA MET A 66 -32.71 -1.96 -11.29
C MET A 66 -31.76 -2.15 -10.10
N ARG A 67 -31.52 -1.08 -9.33
CA ARG A 67 -30.67 -1.13 -8.14
C ARG A 67 -31.26 -2.04 -7.05
N GLU A 68 -32.56 -1.93 -6.79
CA GLU A 68 -33.22 -2.77 -5.79
C GLU A 68 -33.30 -4.23 -6.26
N SER A 69 -33.60 -4.44 -7.54
CA SER A 69 -33.57 -5.77 -8.16
C SER A 69 -32.20 -6.43 -8.04
N LEU A 70 -31.10 -5.71 -8.34
CA LEU A 70 -29.73 -6.21 -8.17
C LEU A 70 -29.40 -6.51 -6.70
N ARG A 71 -29.84 -5.66 -5.77
CA ARG A 71 -29.60 -5.84 -4.33
C ARG A 71 -30.26 -7.12 -3.81
N VAL A 72 -31.48 -7.42 -4.27
CA VAL A 72 -32.24 -8.60 -3.82
C VAL A 72 -31.82 -9.87 -4.56
N SER A 73 -31.69 -9.82 -5.88
CA SER A 73 -31.38 -11.00 -6.70
C SER A 73 -29.93 -11.45 -6.60
N ALA A 74 -28.99 -10.51 -6.47
CA ALA A 74 -27.56 -10.78 -6.50
C ALA A 74 -26.78 -9.81 -5.59
N PRO A 75 -26.99 -9.87 -4.25
CA PRO A 75 -26.35 -8.94 -3.31
C PRO A 75 -24.82 -8.93 -3.43
N TRP A 76 -24.21 -10.08 -3.76
CA TRP A 76 -22.77 -10.18 -3.97
C TRP A 76 -22.28 -9.32 -5.16
N VAL A 77 -23.03 -9.26 -6.27
CA VAL A 77 -22.69 -8.43 -7.44
C VAL A 77 -22.74 -6.96 -7.05
N PHE A 78 -23.76 -6.58 -6.26
CA PHE A 78 -23.90 -5.24 -5.73
C PHE A 78 -22.66 -4.85 -4.93
N TYR A 79 -22.23 -5.64 -3.94
CA TYR A 79 -21.05 -5.32 -3.13
C TYR A 79 -19.76 -5.31 -3.94
N VAL A 80 -19.53 -6.32 -4.78
CA VAL A 80 -18.31 -6.42 -5.62
C VAL A 80 -18.16 -5.18 -6.48
N ARG A 81 -19.26 -4.66 -7.03
CA ARG A 81 -19.26 -3.48 -7.89
C ARG A 81 -18.71 -2.21 -7.21
N TYR A 82 -18.98 -2.01 -5.92
CA TYR A 82 -18.41 -0.90 -5.15
C TYR A 82 -17.04 -1.24 -4.56
N ALA A 83 -16.82 -2.50 -4.19
CA ALA A 83 -15.57 -2.97 -3.60
C ALA A 83 -14.40 -2.91 -4.60
N MET A 84 -14.64 -3.17 -5.89
CA MET A 84 -13.57 -3.23 -6.90
C MET A 84 -12.86 -1.87 -7.10
N PRO A 85 -13.56 -0.74 -7.31
CA PRO A 85 -12.92 0.58 -7.37
C PRO A 85 -12.23 0.98 -6.05
N LEU A 86 -12.83 0.64 -4.90
CA LEU A 86 -12.23 0.92 -3.60
C LEU A 86 -10.93 0.14 -3.39
N LEU A 87 -10.91 -1.14 -3.76
CA LEU A 87 -9.72 -1.98 -3.68
C LEU A 87 -8.59 -1.39 -4.54
N MET A 88 -8.91 -0.90 -5.74
CA MET A 88 -7.96 -0.23 -6.63
C MET A 88 -7.33 1.01 -5.97
N MET A 89 -8.14 1.84 -5.30
CA MET A 89 -7.65 2.99 -4.54
C MET A 89 -6.76 2.57 -3.36
N VAL A 90 -7.18 1.56 -2.59
CA VAL A 90 -6.43 1.03 -1.44
C VAL A 90 -5.09 0.43 -1.88
N LEU A 91 -5.06 -0.30 -2.99
CA LEU A 91 -3.82 -0.84 -3.57
C LEU A 91 -2.87 0.27 -4.01
N ALA A 92 -3.37 1.33 -4.64
CA ALA A 92 -2.57 2.50 -5.00
C ALA A 92 -1.94 3.16 -3.75
N LEU A 93 -2.71 3.30 -2.66
CA LEU A 93 -2.19 3.82 -1.38
C LEU A 93 -1.12 2.90 -0.77
N PHE A 94 -1.30 1.58 -0.82
CA PHE A 94 -0.28 0.64 -0.33
C PHE A 94 0.98 0.62 -1.19
N MET A 95 0.86 0.79 -2.51
CA MET A 95 2.02 0.97 -3.40
C MET A 95 2.75 2.29 -3.11
N LEU A 96 2.02 3.38 -2.85
CA LEU A 96 2.61 4.63 -2.36
C LEU A 96 3.32 4.46 -1.01
N ASN A 97 2.96 3.46 -0.22
CA ASN A 97 3.66 3.14 1.03
C ASN A 97 4.87 2.21 0.83
N GLY A 98 5.20 1.83 -0.41
CA GLY A 98 6.35 0.98 -0.70
C GLY A 98 6.17 -0.47 -0.26
N ARG A 99 4.93 -0.97 -0.16
CA ARG A 99 4.66 -2.38 0.16
C ARG A 99 4.80 -3.25 -1.08
N ASN A 100 5.76 -4.19 -1.07
CA ASN A 100 6.05 -5.03 -2.24
C ASN A 100 4.86 -5.94 -2.64
N TRP A 101 4.11 -6.47 -1.67
CA TRP A 101 2.94 -7.32 -1.94
C TRP A 101 1.85 -6.61 -2.76
N ALA A 102 1.73 -5.28 -2.62
CA ALA A 102 0.71 -4.52 -3.35
C ALA A 102 0.96 -4.53 -4.87
N ARG A 103 2.22 -4.68 -5.30
CA ARG A 103 2.59 -4.79 -6.72
C ARG A 103 2.10 -6.10 -7.31
N TRP A 104 2.30 -7.21 -6.58
CA TRP A 104 1.86 -8.53 -7.02
C TRP A 104 0.34 -8.62 -7.06
N VAL A 105 -0.34 -8.12 -6.01
CA VAL A 105 -1.80 -8.07 -6.00
C VAL A 105 -2.31 -7.23 -7.18
N PHE A 106 -1.68 -6.10 -7.47
CA PHE A 106 -2.03 -5.28 -8.62
C PHE A 106 -1.88 -6.04 -9.95
N VAL A 107 -0.76 -6.72 -10.18
CA VAL A 107 -0.53 -7.48 -11.42
C VAL A 107 -1.55 -8.59 -11.59
N VAL A 108 -1.76 -9.40 -10.56
CA VAL A 108 -2.70 -10.53 -10.60
C VAL A 108 -4.13 -10.01 -10.82
N TRP A 109 -4.50 -8.96 -10.10
CA TRP A 109 -5.83 -8.36 -10.18
C TRP A 109 -6.13 -7.76 -11.56
N PHE A 110 -5.22 -6.92 -12.06
CA PHE A 110 -5.40 -6.25 -13.34
C PHE A 110 -5.29 -7.25 -14.50
N GLY A 111 -4.36 -8.23 -14.39
CA GLY A 111 -4.26 -9.34 -15.34
C GLY A 111 -5.53 -10.17 -15.41
N ASN A 112 -6.15 -10.50 -14.27
CA ASN A 112 -7.44 -11.19 -14.25
C ASN A 112 -8.55 -10.32 -14.88
N SER A 113 -8.57 -9.01 -14.61
CA SER A 113 -9.54 -8.09 -15.20
C SER A 113 -9.41 -7.98 -16.72
N LEU A 114 -8.17 -8.02 -17.22
CA LEU A 114 -7.87 -8.09 -18.65
C LEU A 114 -8.30 -9.42 -19.27
N PHE A 115 -8.02 -10.54 -18.60
CA PHE A 115 -8.45 -11.87 -19.05
C PHE A 115 -9.97 -11.94 -19.25
N TRP A 116 -10.75 -11.45 -18.29
CA TRP A 116 -12.21 -11.39 -18.41
C TRP A 116 -12.70 -10.46 -19.53
N GLN A 117 -11.96 -9.40 -19.84
CA GLN A 117 -12.32 -8.48 -20.93
C GLN A 117 -12.06 -9.07 -22.30
N VAL A 118 -10.96 -9.81 -22.48
CA VAL A 118 -10.68 -10.53 -23.72
C VAL A 118 -11.83 -11.49 -24.05
N LEU A 119 -12.37 -12.18 -23.04
CA LEU A 119 -13.49 -13.10 -23.21
C LEU A 119 -14.81 -12.41 -23.57
N LYS A 120 -15.05 -11.19 -23.07
CA LYS A 120 -16.32 -10.47 -23.26
C LYS A 120 -16.34 -9.57 -24.49
N ALA A 121 -15.27 -8.83 -24.73
CA ALA A 121 -15.20 -7.79 -25.76
C ALA A 121 -13.75 -7.55 -26.21
N PRO A 122 -13.21 -8.36 -27.15
CA PRO A 122 -11.80 -8.29 -27.53
C PRO A 122 -11.42 -6.97 -28.24
N ARG A 123 -12.38 -6.22 -28.77
CA ARG A 123 -12.11 -4.93 -29.45
C ARG A 123 -11.75 -3.82 -28.46
N ASP A 124 -12.37 -3.81 -27.28
CA ASP A 124 -12.18 -2.77 -26.26
C ASP A 124 -10.99 -3.07 -25.32
N PHE A 125 -10.34 -4.22 -25.51
CA PHE A 125 -9.23 -4.71 -24.68
C PHE A 125 -7.94 -3.89 -24.85
N TRP A 126 -7.62 -3.46 -26.07
CA TRP A 126 -6.34 -2.83 -26.42
C TRP A 126 -5.91 -1.65 -25.53
N PRO A 127 -6.74 -0.62 -25.30
CA PRO A 127 -6.32 0.53 -24.49
C PRO A 127 -5.97 0.12 -23.06
N GLN A 128 -6.72 -0.82 -22.47
CA GLN A 128 -6.43 -1.30 -21.12
C GLN A 128 -5.19 -2.19 -21.07
N ALA A 129 -4.98 -3.02 -22.09
CA ALA A 129 -3.79 -3.85 -22.19
C ALA A 129 -2.51 -3.00 -22.29
N VAL A 130 -2.53 -1.95 -23.10
CA VAL A 130 -1.40 -1.00 -23.21
C VAL A 130 -1.15 -0.31 -21.87
N LEU A 131 -2.21 0.21 -21.22
CA LEU A 131 -2.08 0.84 -19.91
C LEU A 131 -1.49 -0.13 -18.88
N PHE A 132 -1.95 -1.38 -18.86
CA PHE A 132 -1.41 -2.41 -17.98
C PHE A 132 0.07 -2.67 -18.21
N VAL A 133 0.48 -2.86 -19.47
CA VAL A 133 1.88 -3.13 -19.81
C VAL A 133 2.77 -1.95 -19.41
N VAL A 134 2.38 -0.72 -19.73
CA VAL A 134 3.12 0.49 -19.33
C VAL A 134 3.25 0.57 -17.82
N CYS A 135 2.14 0.39 -17.10
CA CYS A 135 2.16 0.42 -15.63
C CYS A 135 2.99 -0.72 -15.05
N ALA A 136 2.89 -1.94 -15.55
CA ALA A 136 3.69 -3.08 -15.11
C ALA A 136 5.17 -2.80 -15.33
N VAL A 137 5.58 -2.37 -16.52
CA VAL A 137 6.99 -2.03 -16.81
C VAL A 137 7.50 -0.95 -15.85
N LEU A 138 6.77 0.16 -15.69
CA LEU A 138 7.15 1.23 -14.74
C LEU A 138 7.23 0.74 -13.30
N LEU A 139 6.32 -0.14 -12.90
CA LEU A 139 6.31 -0.72 -11.58
C LEU A 139 7.53 -1.61 -11.39
N PHE A 140 7.88 -2.49 -12.35
CA PHE A 140 8.96 -3.49 -12.29
C PHE A 140 10.34 -2.99 -12.75
N LEU A 141 10.48 -1.71 -13.09
CA LEU A 141 11.78 -1.12 -13.40
C LEU A 141 12.78 -1.34 -12.23
N PRO A 142 14.08 -1.57 -12.51
CA PRO A 142 15.11 -1.78 -11.48
C PRO A 142 15.15 -0.65 -10.44
N ARG A 143 14.90 0.59 -10.87
CA ARG A 143 14.81 1.77 -10.00
C ARG A 143 13.63 1.67 -9.03
N SER A 144 12.49 1.17 -9.49
CA SER A 144 11.31 0.94 -8.67
C SER A 144 11.55 -0.24 -7.71
N ASN A 145 12.19 -1.33 -8.15
CA ASN A 145 12.54 -2.47 -7.27
C ASN A 145 13.33 -2.03 -6.03
N ARG A 146 14.36 -1.19 -6.19
CA ARG A 146 15.13 -0.64 -5.06
C ARG A 146 14.26 0.12 -4.04
N PHE A 147 13.20 0.79 -4.49
CA PHE A 147 12.27 1.49 -3.59
C PHE A 147 11.46 0.51 -2.73
N PHE A 148 11.09 -0.65 -3.27
CA PHE A 148 10.34 -1.69 -2.56
C PHE A 148 11.23 -2.65 -1.74
N GLU A 149 12.53 -2.76 -2.05
CA GLU A 149 13.51 -3.54 -1.28
C GLU A 149 13.84 -2.87 0.07
N GLY A 150 13.92 -1.53 0.11
CA GLY A 150 14.25 -0.78 1.32
C GLY A 150 13.25 -0.93 2.49
N THR A 151 12.05 -1.49 2.24
CA THR A 151 11.09 -1.82 3.30
C THR A 151 11.29 -3.22 3.88
N ALA A 152 11.88 -4.15 3.12
CA ALA A 152 12.11 -5.53 3.56
C ALA A 152 13.23 -5.64 4.62
N LEU A 153 14.32 -4.88 4.41
CA LEU A 153 15.50 -4.92 5.30
C LEU A 153 15.23 -4.38 6.72
N LYS A 154 14.17 -3.58 6.91
CA LYS A 154 13.85 -2.98 8.21
C LYS A 154 13.04 -3.91 9.13
N VAL A 155 12.49 -5.00 8.61
CA VAL A 155 11.74 -6.00 9.40
C VAL A 155 12.68 -7.06 9.97
N SER A 156 13.77 -7.39 9.28
CA SER A 156 14.76 -8.37 9.73
C SER A 156 15.84 -7.82 10.67
N ALA A 157 15.98 -6.50 10.76
CA ALA A 157 16.97 -5.83 11.62
C ALA A 157 16.41 -5.40 12.99
N SER A 158 15.39 -6.10 13.52
CA SER A 158 15.00 -5.98 14.94
C SER A 158 15.45 -7.22 15.73
N PRO A 159 16.78 -7.42 15.95
CA PRO A 159 17.26 -8.31 17.00
C PRO A 159 17.08 -7.55 18.33
N GLY A 160 15.96 -7.74 18.99
CA GLY A 160 15.65 -7.00 20.22
C GLY A 160 14.30 -7.39 20.80
N GLY A 161 14.01 -8.68 20.82
CA GLY A 161 13.18 -9.22 21.89
C GLY A 161 13.98 -9.12 23.19
N PRO A 162 13.35 -8.72 24.32
CA PRO A 162 13.97 -8.75 25.64
C PRO A 162 14.14 -10.21 26.06
N GLU A 163 15.22 -10.85 25.60
CA GLU A 163 15.70 -12.12 26.10
C GLU A 163 16.93 -11.81 26.98
N GLU A 164 16.82 -12.18 28.25
CA GLU A 164 17.91 -12.25 29.25
C GLU A 164 18.43 -10.96 29.91
N ASP A 165 17.63 -10.35 30.79
CA ASP A 165 18.12 -9.75 32.05
C ASP A 165 17.70 -10.63 33.23
N ALA A 166 18.02 -11.92 33.15
CA ALA A 166 17.71 -12.91 34.18
C ALA A 166 18.91 -13.81 34.50
N LYS A 167 20.11 -13.25 34.65
CA LYS A 167 21.23 -13.92 35.33
C LYS A 167 22.42 -12.99 35.57
N GLU A 168 22.51 -12.43 36.77
CA GLU A 168 23.72 -12.56 37.61
C GLU A 168 23.47 -12.02 39.02
N THR A 169 22.73 -12.83 39.77
CA THR A 169 22.95 -13.02 41.20
C THR A 169 24.36 -13.58 41.42
N ASN A 170 25.22 -12.79 42.09
CA ASN A 170 26.16 -13.20 43.16
C ASN A 170 27.45 -12.39 43.10
N SER A 171 27.47 -11.27 43.83
CA SER A 171 28.71 -10.69 44.33
C SER A 171 28.96 -11.24 45.73
N PRO A 172 30.00 -12.06 45.96
CA PRO A 172 30.33 -12.55 47.29
C PRO A 172 30.99 -11.42 48.09
N SER A 173 30.38 -11.17 49.26
CA SER A 173 30.94 -10.47 50.40
C SER A 173 32.41 -10.82 50.65
N GLN A 174 33.31 -9.87 50.47
CA GLN A 174 34.66 -9.92 51.04
C GLN A 174 34.66 -9.19 52.39
N SER A 175 34.80 -9.98 53.44
CA SER A 175 35.08 -9.61 54.81
C SER A 175 36.53 -9.14 54.99
N THR A 176 36.67 -8.12 55.85
CA THR A 176 37.79 -7.65 56.71
C THR A 176 38.97 -8.61 56.99
N PRO A 177 40.19 -8.14 57.35
CA PRO A 177 40.51 -7.45 58.62
C PRO A 177 41.50 -6.26 58.47
N ALA A 178 41.47 -5.17 59.27
CA ALA A 178 41.80 -5.02 60.69
C ALA A 178 43.24 -5.42 61.08
N SER A 179 44.17 -4.46 61.01
CA SER A 179 45.26 -4.22 61.98
C SER A 179 46.06 -2.98 61.59
#